data_AF-A0A9P5JLT6-F1
#
_entry.id   AF-A0A9P5JLT6-F1
#
_cell.length_a   1.000
_cell.length_b   1.000
_cell.length_c   1.000
_cell.angle_alpha   90.00
_cell.angle_beta   90.00
_cell.angle_gamma   90.00
#
_symmetry.space_group_name_H-M   'P 1'
#
loop_
_entity.id
_entity.type
_entity.pdbx_description
1 polymer ?
#
loop_
_entity_poly.entity_id
_entity_poly.type
_entity_poly.pdbx_seq_one_letter_code
_entity_poly.pdbx_strand_id
1 'polypeptide(L)'
;MSNIFVTASQTLLTPSVFALGLGLAGSSFHTFGNFANEVTGIGAIQASSDIRKVNGISVSRSVELWGIYFDKGKLWFIGAIALSLVGYGSAAVYLPGVREYLYAAIAASVGSGASVALLIPTNSRLLEIREKIHEVRATRALSAEAGNEGAELLNEAEQKEAAQLVATWARLHRVRFAINAIGWVAGFLAAVVI
;
A
#
# COMPACT_ATOMS: atom_id res chain seq x y z
N MET A 1 -5.89 -45.69 11.80
CA MET A 1 -5.48 -44.48 11.04
C MET A 1 -6.65 -43.53 10.74
N SER A 2 -7.79 -43.57 11.44
CA SER A 2 -8.94 -42.68 11.19
C SER A 2 -9.08 -41.51 12.17
N ASN A 3 -8.37 -41.50 13.31
CA ASN A 3 -8.57 -40.46 14.34
C ASN A 3 -7.74 -39.19 14.11
N ILE A 4 -6.62 -39.23 13.38
CA ILE A 4 -5.73 -38.07 13.20
C ILE A 4 -6.36 -37.02 12.27
N PHE A 5 -7.09 -37.45 11.24
CA PHE A 5 -7.75 -36.54 10.29
C PHE A 5 -8.98 -35.83 10.87
N VAL A 6 -9.67 -36.44 11.84
CA VAL A 6 -10.86 -35.86 12.48
C VAL A 6 -10.45 -34.77 13.49
N THR A 7 -9.33 -34.93 14.18
CA THR A 7 -8.87 -33.91 15.14
C THR A 7 -8.34 -32.67 14.41
N ALA A 8 -7.54 -32.84 13.35
CA ALA A 8 -6.98 -31.73 12.58
C ALA A 8 -8.07 -30.87 11.88
N SER A 9 -9.14 -31.48 11.37
CA SER A 9 -10.24 -30.72 10.77
C SER A 9 -11.06 -29.96 11.82
N GLN A 10 -11.23 -30.51 13.03
CA GLN A 10 -11.95 -29.82 14.11
C GLN A 10 -11.17 -28.64 14.71
N THR A 11 -9.83 -28.69 14.75
CA THR A 11 -9.01 -27.56 15.25
C THR A 11 -9.00 -26.38 14.26
N LEU A 12 -8.91 -26.67 12.94
CA LEU A 12 -8.96 -25.67 11.86
C LEU A 12 -10.35 -25.02 11.70
N LEU A 13 -11.40 -25.63 12.25
CA LEU A 13 -12.78 -25.13 12.25
C LEU A 13 -13.14 -24.32 13.51
N THR A 14 -12.18 -24.07 14.40
CA THR A 14 -12.46 -23.21 15.57
C THR A 14 -12.56 -21.74 15.14
N PRO A 15 -13.54 -20.98 15.66
CA PRO A 15 -13.71 -19.55 15.31
C PRO A 15 -12.46 -18.70 15.54
N SER A 16 -11.60 -19.10 16.47
CA SER A 16 -10.33 -18.45 16.78
C SER A 16 -9.27 -18.64 15.70
N VAL A 17 -9.12 -19.85 15.16
CA VAL A 17 -8.21 -20.14 14.04
C VAL A 17 -8.71 -19.47 12.76
N PHE A 18 -10.02 -19.46 12.53
CA PHE A 18 -10.61 -18.70 11.42
C PHE A 18 -10.32 -17.19 11.53
N ALA A 19 -10.49 -16.60 12.71
CA ALA A 19 -10.18 -15.19 12.95
C ALA A 19 -8.70 -14.87 12.71
N LEU A 20 -7.79 -15.74 13.16
CA LEU A 20 -6.37 -15.62 12.87
C LEU A 20 -6.10 -15.71 11.36
N GLY A 21 -6.75 -16.65 10.67
CA GLY A 21 -6.67 -16.78 9.22
C GLY A 21 -7.11 -15.52 8.47
N LEU A 22 -8.19 -14.85 8.92
CA LEU A 22 -8.61 -13.56 8.37
C LEU A 22 -7.56 -12.46 8.62
N GLY A 23 -6.99 -12.44 9.83
CA GLY A 23 -5.91 -11.52 10.20
C GLY A 23 -4.70 -11.66 9.25
N LEU A 24 -4.31 -12.91 9.02
CA LEU A 24 -3.24 -13.28 8.10
C LEU A 24 -3.58 -12.96 6.66
N ALA A 25 -4.80 -13.24 6.19
CA ALA A 25 -5.21 -12.96 4.82
C ALA A 25 -5.12 -11.46 4.51
N GLY A 26 -5.66 -10.61 5.40
CA GLY A 26 -5.58 -9.14 5.23
C GLY A 26 -4.14 -8.64 5.22
N SER A 27 -3.34 -9.05 6.19
CA SER A 27 -1.95 -8.57 6.31
C SER A 27 -1.04 -9.14 5.22
N SER A 28 -1.32 -10.35 4.73
CA SER A 28 -0.63 -10.96 3.57
C SER A 28 -0.94 -10.18 2.30
N PHE A 29 -2.22 -9.92 2.03
CA PHE A 29 -2.61 -9.11 0.87
C PHE A 29 -1.94 -7.74 0.90
N HIS A 30 -1.92 -7.08 2.05
CA HIS A 30 -1.25 -5.79 2.20
C HIS A 30 0.28 -5.92 2.03
N THR A 31 0.92 -6.92 2.64
CA THR A 31 2.39 -7.09 2.57
C THR A 31 2.85 -7.46 1.16
N PHE A 32 2.33 -8.57 0.61
CA PHE A 32 2.77 -9.08 -0.68
C PHE A 32 2.25 -8.23 -1.84
N GLY A 33 1.09 -7.61 -1.71
CA GLY A 33 0.60 -6.63 -2.70
C GLY A 33 1.50 -5.41 -2.80
N ASN A 34 1.94 -4.85 -1.66
CA ASN A 34 2.90 -3.74 -1.67
C ASN A 34 4.29 -4.18 -2.14
N PHE A 35 4.75 -5.38 -1.76
CA PHE A 35 6.02 -5.92 -2.25
C PHE A 35 6.02 -6.07 -3.78
N ALA A 36 4.98 -6.69 -4.35
CA ALA A 36 4.82 -6.83 -5.80
C ALA A 36 4.79 -5.45 -6.47
N ASN A 37 4.10 -4.47 -5.89
CA ASN A 37 4.07 -3.11 -6.42
C ASN A 37 5.45 -2.41 -6.38
N GLU A 38 6.25 -2.61 -5.33
CA GLU A 38 7.60 -2.05 -5.20
C GLU A 38 8.60 -2.68 -6.16
N VAL A 39 8.49 -3.99 -6.43
CA VAL A 39 9.46 -4.72 -7.26
C VAL A 39 9.10 -4.64 -8.75
N THR A 40 7.83 -4.87 -9.11
CA THR A 40 7.40 -5.00 -10.51
C THR A 40 6.34 -3.99 -10.92
N GLY A 41 5.80 -3.22 -9.97
CA GLY A 41 4.69 -2.29 -10.21
C GLY A 41 5.11 -0.83 -10.32
N ILE A 42 4.16 0.05 -10.03
CA ILE A 42 4.33 1.50 -10.12
C ILE A 42 5.31 1.98 -9.04
N GLY A 43 5.42 1.28 -7.90
CA GLY A 43 6.38 1.59 -6.84
C GLY A 43 7.82 1.67 -7.35
N ALA A 44 8.24 0.75 -8.22
CA ALA A 44 9.58 0.77 -8.83
C ALA A 44 9.84 2.06 -9.64
N ILE A 45 8.83 2.51 -10.39
CA ILE A 45 8.87 3.74 -11.20
C ILE A 45 8.92 4.98 -10.31
N GLN A 46 8.16 5.01 -9.22
CA GLN A 46 8.18 6.14 -8.28
C GLN A 46 9.52 6.22 -7.53
N ALA A 47 10.07 5.08 -7.15
CA ALA A 47 11.25 5.02 -6.30
C ALA A 47 12.58 5.30 -7.01
N SER A 48 12.67 5.12 -8.33
CA SER A 48 13.93 5.30 -9.07
C SER A 48 13.77 6.24 -10.26
N SER A 49 14.54 7.34 -10.25
CA SER A 49 14.68 8.23 -11.40
C SER A 49 15.30 7.54 -12.61
N ASP A 50 16.17 6.56 -12.38
CA ASP A 50 16.87 5.85 -13.45
C ASP A 50 15.93 4.88 -14.15
N ILE A 51 15.07 4.18 -13.39
CA ILE A 51 14.00 3.36 -13.97
C ILE A 51 13.06 4.24 -14.81
N ARG A 52 12.70 5.44 -14.33
CA ARG A 52 11.90 6.38 -15.14
C ARG A 52 12.60 6.75 -16.44
N LYS A 53 13.87 7.13 -16.37
CA LYS A 53 14.65 7.53 -17.56
C LYS A 53 14.79 6.40 -18.57
N VAL A 54 15.13 5.19 -18.12
CA VAL A 54 15.28 4.00 -18.99
C VAL A 54 13.97 3.68 -19.71
N ASN A 55 12.83 3.88 -19.06
CA ASN A 55 11.51 3.62 -19.63
C ASN A 55 10.90 4.84 -20.35
N GLY A 56 11.62 5.96 -20.49
CA GLY A 56 11.11 7.17 -21.13
C GLY A 56 9.92 7.82 -20.40
N ILE A 57 9.78 7.58 -19.09
CA ILE A 57 8.66 8.07 -18.28
C ILE A 57 8.99 9.46 -17.74
N SER A 58 8.24 10.47 -18.19
CA SER A 58 8.34 11.83 -17.68
C SER A 58 7.85 11.95 -16.23
N VAL A 59 8.25 13.01 -15.53
CA VAL A 59 7.80 13.27 -14.15
C VAL A 59 6.28 13.43 -14.09
N SER A 60 5.69 14.19 -15.00
CA SER A 60 4.23 14.34 -15.09
C SER A 60 3.54 12.98 -15.25
N ARG A 61 4.08 12.10 -16.09
CA ARG A 61 3.53 10.75 -16.26
C ARG A 61 3.69 9.91 -15.00
N SER A 62 4.79 10.06 -14.27
CA SER A 62 4.99 9.42 -12.97
C SER A 62 3.93 9.83 -11.95
N VAL A 63 3.61 11.13 -11.86
CA VAL A 63 2.55 11.65 -10.98
C VAL A 63 1.18 11.09 -11.36
N GLU A 64 0.87 10.99 -12.66
CA GLU A 64 -0.38 10.36 -13.11
C GLU A 64 -0.48 8.88 -12.73
N LEU A 65 0.59 8.11 -12.95
CA LEU A 65 0.66 6.70 -12.58
C LEU A 65 0.51 6.52 -11.07
N TRP A 66 1.17 7.37 -10.29
CA TRP A 66 0.99 7.42 -8.84
C TRP A 66 -0.47 7.67 -8.47
N GLY A 67 -1.13 8.65 -9.10
CA GLY A 67 -2.52 8.98 -8.81
C GLY A 67 -3.49 7.84 -9.11
N ILE A 68 -3.29 7.12 -10.23
CA ILE A 68 -4.06 5.93 -10.58
C ILE A 68 -3.87 4.84 -9.51
N TYR A 69 -2.63 4.62 -9.08
CA TYR A 69 -2.32 3.67 -8.01
C TYR A 69 -2.98 4.09 -6.70
N PHE A 70 -2.89 5.35 -6.32
CA PHE A 70 -3.48 5.89 -5.10
C PHE A 70 -5.00 5.73 -5.07
N ASP A 71 -5.68 6.11 -6.16
CA ASP A 71 -7.14 6.04 -6.26
C ASP A 71 -7.67 4.61 -6.19
N LYS A 72 -7.00 3.68 -6.87
CA LYS A 72 -7.38 2.27 -6.84
C LYS A 72 -6.99 1.62 -5.52
N GLY A 73 -5.76 1.83 -5.05
CA GLY A 73 -5.15 1.11 -3.93
C GLY A 73 -5.67 1.51 -2.55
N LYS A 74 -6.07 2.77 -2.34
CA LYS A 74 -6.43 3.28 -1.01
C LYS A 74 -7.53 2.46 -0.33
N LEU A 75 -8.58 2.09 -1.05
CA LEU A 75 -9.69 1.31 -0.49
C LEU A 75 -9.28 -0.12 -0.16
N TRP A 76 -8.50 -0.77 -1.03
CA TRP A 76 -7.99 -2.12 -0.79
C TRP A 76 -7.09 -2.17 0.43
N PHE A 77 -6.21 -1.19 0.62
CA PHE A 77 -5.32 -1.16 1.77
C PHE A 77 -6.05 -0.86 3.08
N ILE A 78 -7.03 0.05 3.07
CA ILE A 78 -7.86 0.31 4.25
C ILE A 78 -8.63 -0.97 4.63
N GLY A 79 -9.25 -1.63 3.66
CA GLY A 79 -9.96 -2.90 3.89
C GLY A 79 -9.05 -4.00 4.43
N ALA A 80 -7.86 -4.15 3.87
CA ALA A 80 -6.88 -5.15 4.31
C ALA A 80 -6.39 -4.90 5.74
N ILE A 81 -6.12 -3.65 6.12
CA ILE A 81 -5.72 -3.29 7.49
C ILE A 81 -6.89 -3.54 8.46
N ALA A 82 -8.11 -3.13 8.11
CA ALA A 82 -9.29 -3.36 8.95
C ALA A 82 -9.55 -4.85 9.17
N LEU A 83 -9.47 -5.66 8.10
CA LEU A 83 -9.59 -7.12 8.18
C LEU A 83 -8.51 -7.73 9.08
N SER A 84 -7.28 -7.22 8.97
CA SER A 84 -6.15 -7.65 9.81
C SER A 84 -6.41 -7.37 11.29
N LEU A 85 -6.83 -6.15 11.62
CA LEU A 85 -7.09 -5.70 12.98
C LEU A 85 -8.23 -6.48 13.63
N VAL A 86 -9.34 -6.66 12.91
CA VAL A 86 -10.49 -7.43 13.41
C VAL A 86 -10.09 -8.89 13.60
N GLY A 87 -9.42 -9.50 12.61
CA GLY A 87 -8.99 -10.89 12.69
C GLY A 87 -8.03 -11.16 13.85
N TYR A 88 -6.94 -10.40 13.94
CA TYR A 88 -5.97 -10.55 15.03
C TYR A 88 -6.55 -10.17 16.39
N GLY A 89 -7.39 -9.13 16.46
CA GLY A 89 -8.07 -8.72 17.69
C GLY A 89 -8.99 -9.81 18.23
N SER A 90 -9.82 -10.41 17.36
CA SER A 90 -10.66 -11.54 17.72
C SER A 90 -9.83 -12.76 18.12
N ALA A 91 -8.77 -13.08 17.37
CA ALA A 91 -7.87 -14.19 17.71
C ALA A 91 -7.21 -14.01 19.10
N ALA A 92 -6.77 -12.79 19.45
CA ALA A 92 -6.09 -12.51 20.71
C ALA A 92 -6.97 -12.75 21.96
N VAL A 93 -8.28 -12.61 21.81
CA VAL A 93 -9.26 -12.91 22.87
C VAL A 93 -9.26 -14.41 23.18
N TYR A 94 -9.28 -15.24 22.14
CA TYR A 94 -9.52 -16.68 22.26
C TYR A 94 -8.24 -17.54 22.27
N LEU A 95 -7.08 -16.97 21.94
CA LEU A 95 -5.80 -17.68 21.83
C LEU A 95 -4.77 -17.07 22.79
N PRO A 96 -4.93 -17.26 24.11
CA PRO A 96 -4.06 -16.64 25.11
C PRO A 96 -2.60 -17.10 24.99
N GLY A 97 -2.34 -18.31 24.50
CA GLY A 97 -0.99 -18.87 24.36
C GLY A 97 -0.11 -18.21 23.30
N VAL A 98 -0.68 -17.38 22.42
CA VAL A 98 0.08 -16.65 21.37
C VAL A 98 -0.24 -15.16 21.33
N ARG A 99 -0.82 -14.64 22.41
CA ARG A 99 -1.39 -13.30 22.49
C ARG A 99 -0.36 -12.20 22.26
N GLU A 100 0.88 -12.41 22.68
CA GLU A 100 1.99 -11.48 22.48
C GLU A 100 2.28 -11.25 21.00
N TYR A 101 2.30 -12.32 20.20
CA TYR A 101 2.47 -12.24 18.74
C TYR A 101 1.30 -11.50 18.09
N LEU A 102 0.07 -11.76 18.55
CA LEU A 102 -1.12 -11.10 18.03
C LEU A 102 -1.17 -9.62 18.40
N TYR A 103 -0.75 -9.23 19.60
CA TYR A 103 -0.61 -7.82 19.97
C TYR A 103 0.49 -7.12 19.19
N ALA A 104 1.62 -7.78 18.91
CA ALA A 104 2.63 -7.25 18.01
C ALA A 104 2.07 -7.04 16.59
N ALA A 105 1.30 -8.00 16.07
CA ALA A 105 0.64 -7.89 14.77
C ALA A 105 -0.38 -6.75 14.71
N ILE A 106 -1.17 -6.57 15.78
CA ILE A 106 -2.12 -5.45 15.93
C ILE A 106 -1.39 -4.12 16.00
N ALA A 107 -0.37 -4.00 16.86
CA ALA A 107 0.40 -2.77 17.03
C ALA A 107 1.08 -2.35 15.71
N ALA A 108 1.65 -3.31 14.98
CA ALA A 108 2.19 -3.07 13.64
C ALA A 108 1.11 -2.65 12.63
N SER A 109 -0.07 -3.27 12.65
CA SER A 109 -1.19 -2.89 11.77
C SER A 109 -1.68 -1.46 12.07
N VAL A 110 -1.81 -1.10 13.35
CA VAL A 110 -2.14 0.27 13.78
C VAL A 110 -1.05 1.24 13.39
N GLY A 111 0.23 0.90 13.62
CA GLY A 111 1.37 1.74 13.25
C GLY A 111 1.45 1.99 11.74
N SER A 112 1.22 0.95 10.94
CA SER A 112 1.11 1.05 9.48
C SER A 112 -0.04 1.97 9.07
N GLY A 113 -1.22 1.85 9.69
CA GLY A 113 -2.34 2.77 9.48
C GLY A 113 -2.03 4.21 9.88
N ALA A 114 -1.46 4.42 11.07
CA ALA A 114 -1.10 5.74 11.59
C ALA A 114 -0.04 6.44 10.73
N SER A 115 0.89 5.67 10.12
CA SER A 115 1.90 6.22 9.22
C SER A 115 1.31 6.90 7.97
N VAL A 116 0.02 6.64 7.64
CA VAL A 116 -0.69 7.37 6.57
C VAL A 116 -0.74 8.87 6.88
N ALA A 117 -0.81 9.28 8.15
CA ALA A 117 -0.77 10.69 8.52
C ALA A 117 0.49 11.40 8.02
N LEU A 118 1.63 10.69 7.97
CA LEU A 118 2.89 11.22 7.42
C LEU A 118 2.86 11.37 5.89
N LEU A 119 2.00 10.62 5.22
CA LEU A 119 1.82 10.68 3.76
C LEU A 119 0.81 11.74 3.33
N ILE A 120 -0.06 12.23 4.23
CA ILE A 120 -1.12 13.19 3.88
C ILE A 120 -0.57 14.43 3.14
N PRO A 121 0.44 15.16 3.65
CA PRO A 121 0.91 16.37 2.99
C PRO A 121 1.47 16.09 1.58
N THR A 122 2.20 14.97 1.45
CA THR A 122 2.76 14.55 0.16
C THR A 122 1.67 14.13 -0.82
N ASN A 123 0.67 13.38 -0.35
CA ASN A 123 -0.46 12.93 -1.18
C ASN A 123 -1.29 14.13 -1.66
N SER A 124 -1.62 15.07 -0.78
CA SER A 124 -2.38 16.27 -1.15
C SER A 124 -1.66 17.07 -2.23
N ARG A 125 -0.36 17.32 -2.05
CA ARG A 125 0.41 18.08 -3.04
C ARG A 125 0.57 17.35 -4.37
N LEU A 126 0.74 16.04 -4.36
CA LEU A 126 0.77 15.24 -5.59
C LEU A 126 -0.59 15.20 -6.31
N LEU A 127 -1.71 15.24 -5.58
CA LEU A 127 -3.04 15.35 -6.16
C LEU A 127 -3.25 16.71 -6.84
N GLU A 128 -2.83 17.81 -6.20
CA GLU A 128 -2.89 19.15 -6.81
C GLU A 128 -2.07 19.22 -8.11
N ILE A 129 -0.84 18.69 -8.10
CA ILE A 129 0.00 18.63 -9.31
C ILE A 129 -0.65 17.77 -10.39
N ARG A 130 -1.29 16.65 -10.00
CA ARG A 130 -2.02 15.78 -10.94
C ARG A 130 -3.20 16.51 -11.57
N GLU A 131 -3.99 17.23 -10.78
CA GLU A 131 -5.14 18.02 -11.26
C GLU A 131 -4.67 19.06 -12.27
N LYS A 132 -3.60 19.80 -11.95
CA LYS A 132 -2.99 20.74 -12.89
C LYS A 132 -2.55 20.09 -14.20
N ILE A 133 -1.93 18.90 -14.15
CA ILE A 133 -1.54 18.15 -15.35
C ILE A 133 -2.76 17.83 -16.23
N HIS A 134 -3.89 17.44 -15.61
CA HIS A 134 -5.13 17.14 -16.34
C HIS A 134 -5.76 18.39 -16.94
N GLU A 135 -5.78 19.50 -16.21
CA GLU A 135 -6.28 20.78 -16.70
C GLU A 135 -5.50 21.25 -17.92
N VAL A 136 -4.17 21.31 -17.83
CA VAL A 136 -3.31 21.73 -18.96
C VAL A 136 -3.51 20.79 -20.16
N ARG A 137 -3.67 19.48 -19.93
CA ARG A 137 -3.92 18.52 -21.01
C ARG A 137 -5.31 18.71 -21.65
N ALA A 138 -6.33 19.01 -20.86
CA ALA A 138 -7.67 19.31 -21.38
C ALA A 138 -7.66 20.60 -22.22
N THR A 139 -7.00 21.66 -21.72
CA THR A 139 -6.79 22.90 -22.48
C THR A 139 -6.00 22.67 -23.76
N ARG A 140 -4.99 21.79 -23.75
CA ARG A 140 -4.25 21.39 -24.95
C ARG A 140 -5.11 20.64 -25.96
N ALA A 141 -5.97 19.71 -25.52
CA ALA A 141 -6.86 19.00 -26.44
C ALA A 141 -7.75 19.99 -27.21
N LEU A 142 -8.30 20.98 -26.49
CA LEU A 142 -9.08 22.07 -27.08
C LEU A 142 -8.24 23.02 -27.96
N SER A 143 -6.98 23.29 -27.59
CA SER A 143 -6.10 24.23 -28.31
C SER A 143 -5.42 23.60 -29.53
N ALA A 144 -5.18 22.28 -29.51
CA ALA A 144 -4.67 21.50 -30.63
C ALA A 144 -5.72 21.40 -31.74
N GLU A 145 -7.00 21.31 -31.38
CA GLU A 145 -8.12 21.50 -32.32
C GLU A 145 -8.11 22.92 -32.94
N ALA A 146 -7.56 23.92 -32.24
CA ALA A 146 -7.46 25.31 -32.67
C ALA A 146 -6.10 25.71 -33.31
N GLY A 147 -5.18 24.76 -33.51
CA GLY A 147 -3.92 24.98 -34.24
C GLY A 147 -2.78 25.70 -33.50
N ASN A 148 -2.84 25.81 -32.16
CA ASN A 148 -1.78 26.45 -31.36
C ASN A 148 -0.92 25.42 -30.59
N GLU A 149 0.40 25.45 -30.78
CA GLU A 149 1.37 24.62 -30.05
C GLU A 149 1.93 25.31 -28.80
N GLY A 150 2.00 24.57 -27.68
CA GLY A 150 3.20 24.56 -26.83
C GLY A 150 3.17 25.29 -25.48
N ALA A 151 2.44 24.78 -24.48
CA ALA A 151 2.75 25.06 -23.06
C ALA A 151 3.13 23.74 -22.37
N GLU A 152 4.34 23.61 -21.80
CA GLU A 152 4.78 22.42 -21.03
C GLU A 152 3.78 22.02 -19.94
N LEU A 153 3.62 20.71 -19.65
CA LEU A 153 2.63 20.24 -18.66
C LEU A 153 2.93 20.75 -17.25
N LEU A 154 4.21 20.96 -16.95
CA LEU A 154 4.73 21.50 -15.71
C LEU A 154 5.95 22.35 -16.08
N ASN A 155 6.10 23.50 -15.42
CA ASN A 155 7.34 24.27 -15.52
C ASN A 155 8.50 23.57 -14.78
N GLU A 156 9.73 24.04 -14.96
CA GLU A 156 10.92 23.41 -14.35
C GLU A 156 10.83 23.26 -12.82
N ALA A 157 10.31 24.28 -12.12
CA ALA A 157 10.18 24.26 -10.67
C ALA A 157 9.18 23.18 -10.22
N GLU A 158 8.06 23.06 -10.92
CA GLU A 158 7.01 22.07 -10.67
C GLU A 158 7.47 20.66 -11.01
N GLN A 159 8.26 20.49 -12.07
CA GLN A 159 8.88 19.20 -12.37
C GLN A 159 9.83 18.75 -11.27
N LYS A 160 10.65 19.69 -10.75
CA LYS A 160 11.57 19.42 -9.65
C LYS A 160 10.80 19.07 -8.36
N GLU A 161 9.77 19.84 -8.03
CA GLU A 161 8.91 19.60 -6.88
C GLU A 161 8.22 18.24 -6.97
N ALA A 162 7.57 17.95 -8.10
CA ALA A 162 6.88 16.68 -8.34
C ALA A 162 7.84 15.48 -8.20
N ALA A 163 9.05 15.57 -8.75
CA ALA A 163 10.06 14.53 -8.63
C ALA A 163 10.48 14.29 -7.17
N GLN A 164 10.64 15.35 -6.38
CA GLN A 164 10.96 15.26 -4.95
C GLN A 164 9.82 14.66 -4.14
N LEU A 165 8.57 15.06 -4.41
CA LEU A 165 7.39 14.53 -3.73
C LEU A 165 7.18 13.05 -4.02
N VAL A 166 7.32 12.63 -5.28
CA VAL A 166 7.27 11.22 -5.68
C VAL A 166 8.32 10.39 -4.94
N ALA A 167 9.57 10.86 -4.88
CA ALA A 167 10.64 10.17 -4.16
C ALA A 167 10.38 10.11 -2.64
N THR A 168 9.87 11.21 -2.07
CA THR A 168 9.49 11.29 -0.65
C THR A 168 8.37 10.33 -0.33
N TRP A 169 7.34 10.29 -1.17
CA TRP A 169 6.22 9.35 -1.07
C TRP A 169 6.70 7.91 -1.08
N ALA A 170 7.56 7.54 -2.05
CA ALA A 170 8.09 6.18 -2.16
C ALA A 170 8.88 5.78 -0.91
N ARG A 171 9.71 6.68 -0.39
CA ARG A 171 10.47 6.44 0.86
C ARG A 171 9.55 6.20 2.05
N LEU A 172 8.54 7.07 2.25
CA LEU A 172 7.59 6.94 3.35
C LEU A 172 6.71 5.69 3.20
N HIS A 173 6.31 5.36 1.97
CA HIS A 173 5.55 4.16 1.68
C HIS A 173 6.32 2.88 2.02
N ARG A 174 7.63 2.83 1.75
CA ARG A 174 8.50 1.71 2.15
C ARG A 174 8.59 1.53 3.67
N VAL A 175 8.66 2.63 4.42
CA VAL A 175 8.63 2.57 5.89
C VAL A 175 7.32 1.95 6.37
N ARG A 176 6.18 2.41 5.83
CA ARG A 176 4.86 1.83 6.13
C ARG A 176 4.80 0.34 5.78
N PHE A 177 5.30 -0.03 4.60
CA PHE A 177 5.38 -1.42 4.16
C PHE A 177 6.20 -2.27 5.13
N ALA A 178 7.38 -1.80 5.57
CA ALA A 178 8.22 -2.51 6.52
C ALA A 178 7.52 -2.74 7.87
N ILE A 179 6.83 -1.72 8.40
CA ILE A 179 6.03 -1.86 9.63
C ILE A 179 4.96 -2.95 9.45
N ASN A 180 4.25 -2.95 8.32
CA ASN A 180 3.24 -3.97 8.06
C ASN A 180 3.84 -5.38 7.90
N ALA A 181 5.00 -5.50 7.27
CA ALA A 181 5.70 -6.77 7.11
C ALA A 181 6.08 -7.38 8.47
N ILE A 182 6.50 -6.56 9.44
CA ILE A 182 6.71 -6.99 10.83
C ILE A 182 5.41 -7.55 11.43
N GLY A 183 4.28 -6.86 11.22
CA GLY A 183 2.98 -7.32 11.67
C GLY A 183 2.55 -8.65 11.05
N TRP A 184 2.82 -8.83 9.76
CA TRP A 184 2.59 -10.10 9.06
C TRP A 184 3.45 -11.23 9.64
N VAL A 185 4.75 -11.00 9.88
CA VAL A 185 5.63 -12.01 10.50
C VAL A 185 5.11 -12.40 11.89
N ALA A 186 4.69 -11.44 12.70
CA ALA A 186 4.14 -11.72 14.02
C ALA A 186 2.85 -12.56 13.95
N GLY A 187 1.92 -12.20 13.06
CA GLY A 187 0.71 -13.00 12.82
C GLY A 187 1.01 -14.41 12.28
N PHE A 188 2.03 -14.55 11.45
CA PHE A 188 2.46 -15.84 10.92
C PHE A 188 3.06 -16.73 12.00
N LEU A 189 3.92 -16.17 12.86
CA LEU A 189 4.46 -16.88 14.02
C LEU A 189 3.35 -17.35 14.94
N ALA A 190 2.34 -16.52 15.20
CA ALA A 190 1.17 -16.91 15.99
C ALA A 190 0.45 -18.14 15.40
N ALA A 191 0.35 -18.23 14.07
CA ALA A 191 -0.30 -19.37 13.40
C ALA A 191 0.56 -20.64 13.39
N VAL A 192 1.89 -20.51 13.42
CA VAL A 192 2.81 -21.66 13.44
C VAL A 192 2.92 -22.27 14.84
N VAL A 193 2.69 -21.48 15.89
CA VAL A 193 2.91 -21.90 17.29
C VAL A 193 1.62 -22.19 18.08
N ILE A 194 0.45 -22.02 17.48
CA ILE A 194 -0.86 -22.50 18.00
C ILE A 194 -0.96 -24.01 17.87
#